data_AF-A0A7S1NGL4-F1
#
_entry.id   AF-A0A7S1NGL4-F1
#
_cell.length_a   1.000
_cell.length_b   1.000
_cell.length_c   1.000
_cell.angle_alpha   90.00
_cell.angle_beta   90.00
_cell.angle_gamma   90.00
#
_symmetry.space_group_name_H-M   'P 1'
#
loop_
_entity.id
_entity.type
_entity.pdbx_description
1 polymer ?
#
loop_
_entity_poly.entity_id
_entity_poly.type
_entity_poly.pdbx_seq_one_letter_code
_entity_poly.pdbx_strand_id
1 'polypeptide(L)'
;NALLHHISSILHDALHFPKKDKLTFLQRLTGLGQKLNGMKSSFEYIQDYVRVYGLKIWQEEFSRIINYNVEQECNQFLKKKTFDWDSQYQSDQVPIPKFAPLDEFSANFMGRLVRELQLQTESRKTVYVNQLASWYNEKEKEAGGMRIF
;
A
#
# COMPACT_ATOMS: atom_id res chain seq x y z
N ASN A 1 -9.78 9.96 -15.02
CA ASN A 1 -9.79 8.49 -14.76
C ASN A 1 -8.45 7.79 -14.99
N ALA A 2 -7.62 8.15 -15.97
CA ALA A 2 -6.35 7.46 -16.22
C ALA A 2 -5.36 7.46 -15.04
N LEU A 3 -5.29 8.55 -14.27
CA LEU A 3 -4.38 8.68 -13.12
C LEU A 3 -4.65 7.62 -12.03
N LEU A 4 -5.87 7.59 -11.49
CA LEU A 4 -6.25 6.65 -10.42
C LEU A 4 -6.05 5.22 -10.88
N HIS A 5 -6.44 4.94 -12.13
CA HIS A 5 -6.25 3.61 -12.70
C HIS A 5 -4.78 3.22 -12.73
N HIS A 6 -3.91 4.15 -13.12
CA HIS A 6 -2.48 3.90 -13.16
C HIS A 6 -1.88 3.69 -11.77
N ILE A 7 -2.17 4.57 -10.80
CA ILE A 7 -1.68 4.44 -9.42
C ILE A 7 -2.18 3.14 -8.79
N SER A 8 -3.48 2.86 -8.88
CA SER A 8 -4.06 1.66 -8.28
C SER A 8 -3.57 0.37 -8.93
N SER A 9 -3.31 0.36 -10.25
CA SER A 9 -2.66 -0.79 -10.91
C SER A 9 -1.24 -0.99 -10.40
N ILE A 10 -0.45 0.09 -10.29
CA ILE A 10 0.91 0.01 -9.74
C ILE A 10 0.90 -0.56 -8.32
N LEU A 11 -0.02 -0.09 -7.46
CA LEU A 11 -0.18 -0.61 -6.09
C LEU A 11 -0.58 -2.08 -6.09
N HIS A 12 -1.57 -2.45 -6.92
CA HIS A 12 -2.05 -3.83 -7.04
C HIS A 12 -0.92 -4.79 -7.45
N ASP A 13 -0.16 -4.43 -8.48
CA ASP A 13 0.89 -5.27 -9.05
C ASP A 13 2.15 -5.32 -8.17
N ALA A 14 2.55 -4.18 -7.60
CA ALA A 14 3.75 -4.08 -6.80
C ALA A 14 3.60 -4.76 -5.44
N LEU A 15 2.41 -4.67 -4.82
CA LEU A 15 2.10 -5.29 -3.52
C LEU A 15 1.54 -6.71 -3.69
N HIS A 16 2.05 -7.44 -4.66
CA HIS A 16 1.86 -8.88 -4.81
C HIS A 16 3.16 -9.59 -4.45
N PHE A 17 3.09 -10.46 -3.43
CA PHE A 17 4.24 -11.13 -2.83
C PHE A 17 4.14 -12.66 -3.04
N PRO A 18 4.50 -13.17 -4.24
CA PRO A 18 4.42 -14.61 -4.52
C PRO A 18 5.44 -15.41 -3.71
N LYS A 19 6.62 -14.81 -3.45
CA LYS A 19 7.64 -15.38 -2.59
C LYS A 19 7.65 -14.65 -1.26
N LYS A 20 7.41 -15.42 -0.18
CA LYS A 20 7.18 -14.97 1.19
C LYS A 20 8.47 -14.71 1.97
N ASP A 21 9.43 -14.03 1.33
CA ASP A 21 10.74 -13.76 1.91
C ASP A 21 11.04 -12.26 2.02
N LYS A 22 11.83 -11.89 3.04
CA LYS A 22 12.20 -10.52 3.36
C LYS A 22 12.83 -9.77 2.18
N LEU A 23 13.69 -10.42 1.40
CA LEU A 23 14.40 -9.75 0.30
C LEU A 23 13.40 -9.36 -0.79
N THR A 24 12.54 -10.29 -1.19
CA THR A 24 11.47 -10.03 -2.18
C THR A 24 10.54 -8.91 -1.69
N PHE A 25 10.13 -8.95 -0.43
CA PHE A 25 9.29 -7.93 0.19
C PHE A 25 9.92 -6.53 0.11
N LEU A 26 11.17 -6.39 0.56
CA LEU A 26 11.93 -5.14 0.53
C LEU A 26 12.15 -4.61 -0.89
N GLN A 27 12.50 -5.49 -1.83
CA GLN A 27 12.70 -5.11 -3.23
C GLN A 27 11.42 -4.56 -3.86
N ARG A 28 10.28 -5.21 -3.59
CA ARG A 28 8.96 -4.77 -4.07
C ARG A 28 8.57 -3.41 -3.50
N LEU A 29 8.75 -3.20 -2.19
CA LEU A 29 8.48 -1.91 -1.54
C LEU A 29 9.41 -0.80 -2.04
N THR A 30 10.70 -1.08 -2.18
CA THR A 30 11.67 -0.10 -2.69
C THR A 30 11.33 0.31 -4.12
N GLY A 31 11.03 -0.67 -4.99
CA GLY A 31 10.62 -0.41 -6.37
C GLY A 31 9.30 0.36 -6.47
N LEU A 32 8.34 0.06 -5.59
CA LEU A 32 7.09 0.83 -5.49
C LEU A 32 7.36 2.28 -5.07
N GLY A 33 8.17 2.48 -4.02
CA GLY A 33 8.54 3.81 -3.53
C GLY A 33 9.21 4.65 -4.62
N GLN A 34 10.12 4.06 -5.39
CA GLN A 34 10.77 4.73 -6.54
C GLN A 34 9.75 5.13 -7.61
N LYS A 35 8.83 4.24 -7.98
CA LYS A 35 7.77 4.53 -8.98
C LYS A 35 6.85 5.65 -8.51
N LEU A 36 6.35 5.58 -7.27
CA LEU A 36 5.47 6.60 -6.70
C LEU A 36 6.18 7.94 -6.56
N ASN A 37 7.45 7.94 -6.14
CA ASN A 37 8.24 9.17 -6.05
C ASN A 37 8.44 9.80 -7.43
N GLY A 38 8.78 9.00 -8.45
CA GLY A 38 8.87 9.49 -9.83
C GLY A 38 7.56 10.10 -10.33
N MET A 39 6.42 9.50 -10.02
CA MET A 39 5.11 10.07 -10.34
C MET A 39 4.86 11.39 -9.61
N LYS A 40 5.10 11.44 -8.30
CA LYS A 40 4.98 12.66 -7.50
C LYS A 40 5.84 13.79 -8.07
N SER A 41 7.11 13.51 -8.41
CA SER A 41 8.02 14.49 -9.01
C SER A 41 7.51 14.99 -10.36
N SER A 42 6.86 14.15 -11.18
CA SER A 42 6.22 14.61 -12.43
C SER A 42 5.06 15.58 -12.16
N PHE A 43 4.28 15.35 -11.10
CA PHE A 43 3.22 16.28 -10.66
C PHE A 43 3.77 17.59 -10.13
N GLU A 44 4.89 17.53 -9.42
CA GLU A 44 5.62 18.71 -8.96
C GLU A 44 6.17 19.52 -10.12
N TYR A 45 6.74 18.86 -11.13
CA TYR A 45 7.31 19.54 -12.29
C TYR A 45 6.23 20.20 -13.16
N ILE A 46 5.13 19.49 -13.47
CA ILE A 46 4.09 20.02 -14.35
C ILE A 46 3.28 21.17 -13.74
N GLN A 47 3.29 21.29 -12.40
CA GLN A 47 2.53 22.32 -11.69
C GLN A 47 2.89 23.73 -12.18
N ASP A 48 4.18 23.97 -12.45
CA ASP A 48 4.72 25.26 -12.86
C ASP A 48 4.28 25.64 -14.29
N TYR A 49 3.97 24.64 -15.13
CA TYR A 49 3.59 24.83 -16.52
C TYR A 49 2.08 25.00 -16.70
N VAL A 50 1.27 24.32 -15.88
CA VAL A 50 -0.18 24.23 -16.09
C VAL A 50 -0.96 25.11 -15.09
N ARG A 51 -0.28 25.82 -14.17
CA ARG A 51 -0.88 26.67 -13.13
C ARG A 51 -1.97 25.94 -12.32
N VAL A 52 -1.69 24.69 -11.98
CA VAL A 52 -2.53 23.85 -11.12
C VAL A 52 -1.74 23.39 -9.90
N TYR A 53 -2.42 23.11 -8.79
CA TYR A 53 -1.78 22.58 -7.59
C TYR A 53 -1.51 21.07 -7.74
N GLY A 54 -0.51 20.71 -8.56
CA GLY A 54 -0.19 19.33 -8.91
C GLY A 54 0.08 18.43 -7.69
N LEU A 55 0.85 18.93 -6.72
CA LEU A 55 1.13 18.21 -5.47
C LEU A 55 -0.12 17.97 -4.63
N LYS A 56 -1.07 18.92 -4.62
CA LYS A 56 -2.34 18.77 -3.90
C LYS A 56 -3.19 17.68 -4.55
N ILE A 57 -3.32 17.70 -5.88
CA ILE A 57 -4.04 16.66 -6.64
C ILE A 57 -3.42 15.28 -6.36
N TRP A 58 -2.09 15.18 -6.42
CA TRP A 58 -1.39 13.93 -6.08
C TRP A 58 -1.74 13.45 -4.68
N GLN A 59 -1.66 14.33 -3.67
CA GLN A 59 -1.97 13.98 -2.29
C GLN A 59 -3.43 13.53 -2.13
N GLU A 60 -4.38 14.30 -2.65
CA GLU A 60 -5.82 14.01 -2.53
C GLU A 60 -6.18 12.67 -3.19
N GLU A 61 -5.74 12.45 -4.44
CA GLU A 61 -6.05 11.22 -5.17
C GLU A 61 -5.33 9.99 -4.59
N PHE A 62 -4.06 10.13 -4.17
CA PHE A 62 -3.33 9.04 -3.53
C PHE A 62 -3.95 8.66 -2.18
N SER A 63 -4.26 9.65 -1.33
CA SER A 63 -4.95 9.41 -0.06
C SER A 63 -6.32 8.79 -0.28
N ARG A 64 -7.08 9.20 -1.31
CA ARG A 64 -8.38 8.61 -1.62
C ARG A 64 -8.25 7.13 -1.97
N ILE A 65 -7.26 6.74 -2.78
CA ILE A 65 -6.99 5.34 -3.12
C ILE A 65 -6.67 4.51 -1.88
N ILE A 66 -5.74 5.00 -1.05
CA ILE A 66 -5.29 4.27 0.15
C ILE A 66 -6.45 4.08 1.11
N ASN A 67 -7.17 5.15 1.45
CA ASN A 67 -8.25 5.10 2.43
C ASN A 67 -9.42 4.22 1.95
N TYR A 68 -9.78 4.29 0.67
CA TYR A 68 -10.77 3.40 0.09
C TYR A 68 -10.36 1.93 0.21
N ASN A 69 -9.13 1.57 -0.17
CA ASN A 69 -8.70 0.18 -0.13
C ASN A 69 -8.55 -0.34 1.31
N VAL A 70 -8.17 0.53 2.26
CA VAL A 70 -8.20 0.20 3.70
C VAL A 70 -9.63 -0.11 4.14
N GLU A 71 -10.59 0.77 3.84
CA GLU A 71 -12.00 0.58 4.19
C GLU A 71 -12.57 -0.72 3.62
N GLN A 72 -12.30 -0.98 2.33
CA GLN A 72 -12.77 -2.20 1.67
C GLN A 72 -12.09 -3.47 2.20
N GLU A 73 -10.83 -3.41 2.64
CA GLU A 73 -10.18 -4.54 3.30
C GLU A 73 -10.77 -4.79 4.69
N CYS A 74 -11.06 -3.72 5.44
CA CYS A 74 -11.64 -3.79 6.78
C CYS A 74 -13.03 -4.43 6.80
N ASN A 75 -13.78 -4.41 5.70
CA ASN A 75 -15.08 -5.09 5.57
C ASN A 75 -15.04 -6.59 5.85
N GLN A 76 -13.87 -7.24 5.80
CA GLN A 76 -13.71 -8.63 6.24
C GLN A 76 -13.90 -8.82 7.74
N PHE A 77 -13.68 -7.77 8.55
CA PHE A 77 -13.72 -7.80 10.01
C PHE A 77 -14.96 -7.11 10.60
N LEU A 78 -15.69 -6.32 9.81
CA LEU A 78 -16.84 -5.55 10.25
C LEU A 78 -18.16 -6.32 10.09
N LYS A 79 -19.05 -6.20 11.09
CA LYS A 79 -20.42 -6.73 11.00
C LYS A 79 -21.27 -5.93 10.01
N LYS A 80 -21.18 -4.59 10.08
CA LYS A 80 -21.78 -3.68 9.10
C LYS A 80 -20.72 -3.35 8.07
N LYS A 81 -20.91 -3.81 6.84
CA LYS A 81 -20.00 -3.55 5.72
C LYS A 81 -20.29 -2.18 5.11
N THR A 82 -19.23 -1.46 4.75
CA THR A 82 -19.31 -0.25 3.94
C THR A 82 -19.24 -0.64 2.48
N PHE A 83 -20.28 -0.33 1.72
CA PHE A 83 -20.32 -0.60 0.28
C PHE A 83 -19.87 0.63 -0.51
N ASP A 84 -19.59 0.45 -1.80
CA ASP A 84 -19.07 1.50 -2.66
C ASP A 84 -19.93 2.78 -2.64
N TRP A 85 -21.26 2.64 -2.61
CA TRP A 85 -22.19 3.78 -2.57
C TRP A 85 -22.26 4.49 -1.21
N ASP A 86 -21.73 3.87 -0.15
CA ASP A 86 -21.67 4.42 1.21
C ASP A 86 -20.25 4.90 1.56
N SER A 87 -19.27 4.62 0.70
CA SER A 87 -17.88 5.01 0.89
C SER A 87 -17.67 6.48 0.53
N GLN A 88 -17.23 7.28 1.49
CA GLN A 88 -16.86 8.69 1.26
C GLN A 88 -15.66 8.87 0.31
N TYR A 89 -14.87 7.81 0.09
CA TYR A 89 -13.71 7.83 -0.79
C TYR A 89 -14.05 7.44 -2.23
N GLN A 90 -15.23 6.87 -2.45
CA GLN A 90 -15.70 6.51 -3.78
C GLN A 90 -16.42 7.70 -4.43
N SER A 91 -16.24 7.86 -5.74
CA SER A 91 -16.88 8.93 -6.52
C SER A 91 -17.57 8.34 -7.75
N ASP A 92 -18.82 8.74 -7.97
CA ASP A 92 -19.59 8.32 -9.16
C ASP A 92 -18.99 8.87 -10.47
N GLN A 93 -18.37 10.06 -10.41
CA GLN A 93 -17.79 10.71 -11.58
C GLN A 93 -16.40 10.15 -11.91
N VAL A 94 -15.62 9.84 -10.88
CA VAL A 94 -14.21 9.44 -11.00
C VAL A 94 -13.95 8.24 -10.07
N PRO A 95 -14.44 7.05 -10.44
CA PRO A 95 -14.44 5.91 -9.54
C PRO A 95 -13.02 5.35 -9.33
N ILE A 96 -12.76 4.88 -8.11
CA ILE A 96 -11.56 4.11 -7.79
C ILE A 96 -11.72 2.71 -8.37
N PRO A 97 -10.77 2.25 -9.20
CA PRO A 97 -10.84 0.94 -9.83
C PRO A 97 -10.76 -0.18 -8.79
N LYS A 98 -11.44 -1.28 -9.10
CA LYS A 98 -11.39 -2.51 -8.34
C LYS A 98 -10.67 -3.58 -9.15
N PHE A 99 -9.87 -4.38 -8.49
CA PHE A 99 -9.16 -5.50 -9.09
C PHE A 99 -9.64 -6.80 -8.43
N ALA A 100 -9.58 -7.90 -9.18
CA ALA A 100 -9.84 -9.20 -8.60
C ALA A 100 -8.81 -9.51 -7.49
N PRO A 101 -9.22 -10.14 -6.38
CA PRO A 101 -8.29 -10.65 -5.38
C PRO A 101 -7.25 -11.57 -6.01
N LEU A 102 -5.99 -11.45 -5.59
CA LEU A 102 -4.89 -12.32 -6.04
C LEU A 102 -4.63 -13.48 -5.07
N ASP A 103 -5.28 -13.49 -3.91
CA ASP A 103 -5.24 -14.55 -2.92
C ASP A 103 -6.59 -14.65 -2.19
N GLU A 104 -6.80 -15.74 -1.47
CA GLU A 104 -8.07 -16.05 -0.79
C GLU A 104 -8.30 -15.22 0.47
N PHE A 105 -7.25 -14.56 0.98
CA PHE A 105 -7.24 -14.00 2.32
C PHE A 105 -7.27 -12.46 2.34
N SER A 106 -7.11 -11.82 1.18
CA SER A 106 -6.99 -10.38 1.04
C SER A 106 -8.00 -9.88 0.02
N ALA A 107 -8.81 -8.88 0.37
CA ALA A 107 -9.75 -8.30 -0.58
C ALA A 107 -9.01 -7.47 -1.65
N ASN A 108 -7.91 -6.81 -1.26
CA ASN A 108 -7.11 -5.97 -2.13
C ASN A 108 -5.63 -5.93 -1.69
N PHE A 109 -4.85 -4.99 -2.23
CA PHE A 109 -3.42 -4.88 -1.97
C PHE A 109 -3.07 -4.52 -0.53
N MET A 110 -3.97 -3.86 0.21
CA MET A 110 -3.75 -3.52 1.62
C MET A 110 -3.71 -4.77 2.48
N GLY A 111 -4.62 -5.72 2.26
CA GLY A 111 -4.58 -7.02 2.94
C GLY A 111 -3.28 -7.77 2.68
N ARG A 112 -2.83 -7.78 1.42
CA ARG A 112 -1.55 -8.41 1.04
C ARG A 112 -0.36 -7.79 1.74
N LEU A 113 -0.32 -6.45 1.80
CA LEU A 113 0.74 -5.72 2.48
C LEU A 113 0.76 -6.04 3.98
N VAL A 114 -0.39 -5.96 4.66
CA VAL A 114 -0.49 -6.21 6.11
C VAL A 114 -0.11 -7.66 6.43
N ARG A 115 -0.57 -8.63 5.65
CA ARG A 115 -0.24 -10.05 5.87
C ARG A 115 1.24 -10.32 5.67
N GLU A 116 1.85 -9.73 4.65
CA GLU A 116 3.29 -9.88 4.44
C GLU A 116 4.08 -9.22 5.58
N LEU A 117 3.68 -8.03 6.02
CA LEU A 117 4.26 -7.38 7.20
C LEU A 117 4.17 -8.27 8.45
N GLN A 118 2.99 -8.82 8.74
CA GLN A 118 2.77 -9.74 9.87
C GLN A 118 3.66 -10.98 9.79
N LEU A 119 3.88 -11.51 8.58
CA LEU A 119 4.77 -12.65 8.37
C LEU A 119 6.23 -12.26 8.69
N GLN A 120 6.69 -11.10 8.23
CA GLN A 120 8.05 -10.63 8.49
C GLN A 120 8.29 -10.29 9.98
N THR A 121 7.23 -10.01 10.74
CA THR A 121 7.28 -9.69 12.18
C THR A 121 6.60 -10.75 13.06
N GLU A 122 6.55 -12.00 12.62
CA GLU A 122 5.87 -13.04 13.41
C GLU A 122 6.59 -13.24 14.75
N SER A 123 5.90 -13.02 15.87
CA SER A 123 6.45 -13.07 17.23
C SER A 123 6.98 -14.44 17.64
N ARG A 124 6.54 -15.51 16.96
CA ARG A 124 7.04 -16.87 17.17
C ARG A 124 8.42 -17.11 16.57
N LYS A 125 8.85 -16.27 15.62
CA LYS A 125 10.12 -16.39 14.90
C LYS A 125 11.06 -15.22 15.16
N THR A 126 10.53 -14.15 15.76
CA THR A 126 11.24 -12.88 15.90
C THR A 126 10.97 -12.23 17.24
N VAL A 127 11.99 -11.58 17.80
CA VAL A 127 11.93 -10.78 19.02
C VAL A 127 12.16 -9.32 18.66
N TYR A 128 11.33 -8.43 19.20
CA TYR A 128 11.54 -6.99 19.05
C TYR A 128 12.58 -6.49 20.05
N VAL A 129 13.62 -5.84 19.55
CA VAL A 129 14.69 -5.24 20.36
C VAL A 129 14.50 -3.73 20.39
N ASN A 130 14.00 -3.23 21.53
CA ASN A 130 13.68 -1.80 21.71
C ASN A 130 14.86 -0.87 21.40
N GLN A 131 16.08 -1.19 21.84
CA GLN A 131 17.23 -0.30 21.62
C GLN A 131 17.58 -0.11 20.13
N LEU A 132 17.20 -1.07 19.29
CA LEU A 132 17.51 -1.09 17.87
C LEU A 132 16.26 -0.77 17.02
N ALA A 133 15.12 -0.55 17.65
CA ALA A 133 13.81 -0.35 17.02
C ALA A 133 13.51 -1.38 15.90
N SER A 134 13.93 -2.64 16.12
CA SER A 134 13.96 -3.67 15.06
C SER A 134 13.66 -5.07 15.59
N TRP A 135 13.05 -5.90 14.73
CA TRP A 135 12.80 -7.32 14.93
C TRP A 135 14.01 -8.15 14.52
N TYR A 136 14.40 -9.12 15.34
CA TYR A 136 15.50 -10.05 15.10
C TYR A 136 15.02 -11.49 15.19
N ASN A 137 15.56 -12.38 14.36
CA ASN A 137 15.27 -13.81 14.43
C ASN A 137 16.20 -14.53 15.43
N GLU A 138 15.96 -15.83 15.64
CA GLU A 138 16.79 -16.71 16.50
C GLU A 138 18.28 -16.78 16.10
N LYS A 139 18.63 -16.37 14.87
CA LYS A 139 20.00 -16.33 14.35
C LYS A 139 20.62 -14.94 14.44
N GLU A 140 20.05 -14.05 15.26
CA GLU A 140 20.47 -12.64 15.43
C GLU A 140 20.48 -11.82 14.14
N LYS A 141 19.79 -12.28 13.10
CA LYS A 141 19.65 -11.55 11.84
C LYS A 141 18.41 -10.67 11.91
N GLU A 142 18.57 -9.41 11.53
CA GLU A 142 17.46 -8.46 11.46
C GLU A 142 16.36 -8.99 10.52
N ALA A 143 15.16 -9.19 11.07
CA ALA A 143 13.94 -9.57 10.38
C ALA A 143 13.16 -8.33 9.91
N GLY A 144 13.16 -7.24 10.68
CA GLY A 144 12.61 -5.97 10.21
C GLY A 144 12.86 -4.78 11.14
N GLY A 145 13.53 -3.75 10.65
CA GLY A 145 13.78 -2.49 11.37
C GLY A 145 13.23 -1.24 10.65
N MET A 146 13.80 -0.07 10.96
CA MET A 146 13.44 1.24 10.35
C MET A 146 13.55 1.32 8.82
N ARG A 147 14.09 0.28 8.16
CA ARG A 147 14.06 0.20 6.68
C ARG A 147 12.75 -0.41 6.15
N ILE A 148 12.00 -1.11 7.00
CA ILE A 148 10.68 -1.65 6.71
C ILE A 148 9.57 -0.70 7.18
N PHE A 149 9.77 -0.03 8.31
CA PHE A 149 8.84 0.91 8.94
C PHE A 149 9.27 2.36 8.73
#